data_AF-A0A251RWS9-F1
#
_entry.id   AF-A0A251RWS9-F1
#
_cell.length_a   1.000
_cell.length_b   1.000
_cell.length_c   1.000
_cell.angle_alpha   90.00
_cell.angle_beta   90.00
_cell.angle_gamma   90.00
#
_symmetry.space_group_name_H-M   'P 1'
#
loop_
_entity.id
_entity.type
_entity.pdbx_description
1 polymer ?
#
loop_
_entity_poly.entity_id
_entity_poly.type
_entity_poly.pdbx_seq_one_letter_code
_entity_poly.pdbx_strand_id
1 'polypeptide(L)'
;MNRRLNLDIPQNNTFLLPRDILAAADRLIRIKFGMGTLDDMNHLQNKRIRSVADLLQEQFGLALVRLENMARGNIYAALKHNWTPTPQNLVNSTPLTDTYKVFSVTPIISSFGSN
;
A
#
# COMPACT_ATOMS: atom_id res chain seq x y z
N MET A 1 4.78 -15.50 -3.14
CA MET A 1 6.01 -15.99 -2.47
C MET A 1 6.08 -17.51 -2.49
N ASN A 2 5.09 -18.20 -1.91
CA ASN A 2 4.99 -19.66 -1.81
C ASN A 2 5.22 -20.41 -3.13
N ARG A 3 4.58 -19.97 -4.23
CA ARG A 3 4.77 -20.57 -5.57
C ARG A 3 6.20 -20.49 -6.10
N ARG A 4 6.97 -19.46 -5.74
CA ARG A 4 8.36 -19.29 -6.19
C ARG A 4 9.36 -20.01 -5.29
N LEU A 5 9.09 -20.11 -3.99
CA LEU A 5 9.99 -20.77 -3.04
C LEU A 5 9.61 -22.24 -2.80
N ASN A 6 8.58 -22.74 -3.48
CA ASN A 6 8.00 -24.07 -3.30
C ASN A 6 7.67 -24.36 -1.82
N LEU A 7 7.06 -23.39 -1.15
CA LEU A 7 6.70 -23.47 0.26
C LEU A 7 5.21 -23.75 0.41
N ASP A 8 4.87 -24.71 1.25
CA ASP A 8 3.49 -25.01 1.65
C ASP A 8 3.13 -24.21 2.91
N ILE A 9 2.95 -22.90 2.75
CA ILE A 9 2.51 -22.00 3.81
C ILE A 9 1.07 -21.57 3.49
N PRO A 10 0.16 -21.54 4.49
CA PRO A 10 -1.22 -21.09 4.27
C PRO A 10 -1.28 -19.69 3.68
N GLN A 11 -2.14 -19.47 2.67
CA GLN A 11 -2.31 -18.15 2.03
C GLN A 11 -2.82 -17.06 2.99
N ASN A 12 -3.41 -17.45 4.13
CA ASN A 12 -3.88 -16.53 5.15
C ASN A 12 -2.75 -15.90 5.99
N ASN A 13 -1.53 -16.46 5.91
CA ASN A 13 -0.39 -15.86 6.59
C ASN A 13 0.23 -14.75 5.72
N THR A 14 0.06 -13.51 6.14
CA THR A 14 0.61 -12.31 5.48
C THR A 14 1.98 -11.90 6.01
N PHE A 15 2.46 -12.53 7.09
CA PHE A 15 3.75 -12.25 7.71
C PHE A 15 4.87 -13.10 7.11
N LEU A 16 6.06 -12.49 7.02
CA LEU A 16 7.28 -13.17 6.60
C LEU A 16 7.74 -14.16 7.68
N LEU A 17 7.86 -15.44 7.35
CA LEU A 17 8.36 -16.46 8.26
C LEU A 17 9.90 -16.60 8.11
N PRO A 18 10.62 -17.01 9.17
CA PRO A 18 12.06 -17.30 9.05
C PRO A 18 12.40 -18.31 7.95
N ARG A 19 11.49 -19.26 7.70
CA ARG A 19 11.62 -20.26 6.62
C ARG A 19 11.58 -19.64 5.22
N ASP A 20 10.83 -18.55 5.04
CA ASP A 20 10.78 -17.81 3.77
C ASP A 20 12.13 -17.19 3.43
N ILE A 21 12.79 -16.62 4.44
CA ILE A 21 14.12 -15.99 4.30
C ILE A 21 15.16 -17.05 3.96
N LEU A 22 15.16 -18.19 4.66
CA LEU A 22 16.09 -19.27 4.41
C LEU A 22 15.92 -19.86 3.00
N ALA A 23 14.68 -20.09 2.57
CA ALA A 23 14.39 -20.58 1.22
C ALA A 23 14.77 -19.56 0.12
N ALA A 24 14.58 -18.26 0.38
CA ALA A 24 15.01 -17.22 -0.54
C ALA A 24 16.55 -17.14 -0.66
N ALA A 25 17.28 -17.22 0.46
CA ALA A 25 18.73 -17.24 0.49
C ALA A 25 19.31 -18.48 -0.22
N ASP A 26 18.75 -19.66 0.05
CA ASP A 26 19.12 -20.90 -0.64
C ASP A 26 18.90 -20.80 -2.15
N ARG A 27 17.76 -20.26 -2.59
CA ARG A 27 17.48 -20.00 -4.01
C ARG A 27 18.51 -19.03 -4.64
N LEU A 28 18.91 -17.97 -3.93
CA LEU A 28 19.93 -17.03 -4.41
C LEU A 28 21.30 -17.70 -4.58
N ILE A 29 21.69 -18.54 -3.63
CA ILE A 29 22.95 -19.30 -3.69
C ILE A 29 22.93 -20.25 -4.89
N ARG A 30 21.84 -21.02 -5.08
CA ARG A 30 21.69 -21.93 -6.21
C ARG A 30 21.79 -21.22 -7.57
N ILE A 31 21.16 -20.06 -7.72
CA ILE A 31 21.27 -19.22 -8.93
C ILE A 31 22.72 -18.76 -9.14
N LYS A 32 23.43 -18.35 -8.08
CA LYS A 32 24.85 -17.92 -8.17
C LYS A 32 25.77 -19.05 -8.67
N PHE A 33 25.49 -20.29 -8.30
CA PHE A 33 26.25 -21.47 -8.75
C PHE A 33 25.75 -22.04 -10.09
N GLY A 34 24.87 -21.32 -10.81
CA GLY A 34 24.33 -21.77 -12.10
C GLY A 34 23.28 -22.88 -12.00
N MET A 35 22.88 -23.26 -10.79
CA MET A 35 21.86 -24.27 -10.52
C MET A 35 20.49 -23.59 -10.35
N GLY A 36 19.92 -23.08 -11.44
CA GLY A 36 18.58 -22.48 -11.41
C GLY A 36 18.35 -21.47 -12.53
N THR A 37 17.09 -21.15 -12.80
CA THR A 37 16.72 -20.18 -13.84
C THR A 37 16.58 -18.79 -13.25
N LEU A 38 17.20 -17.79 -13.90
CA LEU A 38 16.97 -16.39 -13.58
C LEU A 38 15.53 -16.02 -13.95
N ASP A 39 14.87 -15.23 -13.11
CA ASP A 39 13.47 -14.83 -13.34
C ASP A 39 13.43 -13.77 -14.45
N ASP A 40 12.59 -13.96 -15.46
CA ASP A 40 12.38 -12.93 -16.47
C ASP A 40 11.48 -11.82 -15.89
N MET A 41 12.07 -10.62 -15.75
CA MET A 41 11.37 -9.44 -15.26
C MET A 41 10.21 -9.01 -16.16
N ASN A 42 10.26 -9.36 -17.45
CA ASN A 42 9.25 -9.01 -18.44
C ASN A 42 8.16 -10.07 -18.57
N HIS A 43 8.29 -11.21 -17.88
CA HIS A 43 7.23 -12.20 -17.86
C HIS A 43 5.96 -11.58 -17.27
N LEU A 44 4.86 -11.61 -18.03
CA LEU A 44 3.59 -11.03 -17.62
C LEU A 44 3.04 -11.60 -16.29
N GLN A 45 3.37 -12.83 -15.91
CA GLN A 45 3.02 -13.39 -14.59
C GLN A 45 3.68 -12.64 -13.42
N ASN A 46 4.74 -11.89 -13.70
CA ASN A 46 5.48 -11.04 -12.77
C ASN A 46 5.02 -9.57 -12.85
N LYS A 47 4.09 -9.25 -13.75
CA LYS A 47 3.47 -7.93 -13.89
C LYS A 47 2.04 -7.99 -13.35
N ARG A 48 1.66 -7.01 -12.53
CA ARG A 48 0.28 -6.83 -12.09
C ARG A 48 -0.26 -5.54 -12.72
N ILE A 49 -1.38 -5.65 -13.43
CA ILE A 49 -2.10 -4.48 -13.95
C ILE A 49 -2.80 -3.82 -12.76
N ARG A 50 -2.62 -2.51 -12.60
CA ARG A 50 -3.36 -1.68 -11.65
C ARG A 50 -4.24 -0.73 -12.45
N SER A 51 -5.52 -0.68 -12.12
CA SER A 51 -6.46 0.26 -12.70
C SER A 51 -6.32 1.64 -12.05
N VAL A 52 -6.89 2.66 -12.70
CA VAL A 52 -7.02 4.01 -12.12
C VAL A 52 -7.77 3.97 -10.79
N ALA A 53 -8.79 3.11 -10.66
CA ALA A 53 -9.53 2.92 -9.43
C ALA A 53 -8.66 2.32 -8.30
N ASP A 54 -7.79 1.36 -8.60
CA ASP A 54 -6.88 0.76 -7.61
C ASP A 54 -5.89 1.81 -7.06
N LEU A 55 -5.36 2.66 -7.95
CA LEU A 55 -4.45 3.73 -7.57
C LEU A 55 -5.16 4.80 -6.74
N LEU A 56 -6.39 5.15 -7.11
CA LEU A 56 -7.21 6.10 -6.35
C LEU A 56 -7.54 5.56 -4.95
N GLN A 57 -7.89 4.27 -4.85
CA GLN A 57 -8.20 3.61 -3.60
C GLN A 57 -7.00 3.60 -2.63
N GLU A 58 -5.80 3.36 -3.14
CA GLU A 58 -4.56 3.43 -2.35
C GLU A 58 -4.32 4.84 -1.77
N GLN A 59 -4.51 5.88 -2.58
CA GLN A 59 -4.38 7.28 -2.13
C GLN A 59 -5.48 7.67 -1.13
N PHE A 60 -6.72 7.24 -1.37
CA PHE A 60 -7.83 7.46 -0.44
C PHE A 60 -7.60 6.78 0.92
N GLY A 61 -7.05 5.57 0.93
CA GLY A 61 -6.68 4.88 2.17
C GLY A 61 -5.69 5.68 3.00
N LEU A 62 -4.65 6.23 2.38
CA LEU A 62 -3.69 7.11 3.06
C LEU A 62 -4.35 8.41 3.58
N ALA A 63 -5.27 8.98 2.81
CA ALA A 63 -6.01 10.18 3.22
C ALA A 63 -6.90 9.92 4.44
N LEU A 64 -7.54 8.75 4.52
CA LEU A 64 -8.33 8.32 5.67
C LEU A 64 -7.46 8.12 6.92
N VAL A 65 -6.27 7.53 6.79
CA VAL A 65 -5.34 7.41 7.92
C VAL A 65 -4.90 8.78 8.45
N ARG A 66 -4.67 9.76 7.55
CA ARG A 66 -4.38 11.16 7.95
C ARG A 66 -5.57 11.79 8.67
N LEU A 67 -6.79 11.56 8.18
CA LEU A 67 -8.02 12.04 8.81
C LEU A 67 -8.21 11.46 10.21
N GLU A 68 -7.97 10.15 10.37
CA GLU A 68 -8.03 9.45 11.66
C GLU A 68 -7.04 10.04 12.66
N ASN A 69 -5.79 10.26 12.25
CA ASN A 69 -4.76 10.84 13.12
C ASN A 69 -5.09 12.28 13.53
N MET A 70 -5.64 13.08 12.63
CA MET A 70 -6.10 14.44 12.93
C MET A 70 -7.27 14.42 13.91
N ALA A 71 -8.26 13.54 13.70
CA ALA A 71 -9.39 13.38 14.62
C ALA A 71 -8.92 12.93 16.01
N ARG A 72 -7.99 11.96 16.09
CA ARG A 72 -7.37 11.52 17.35
C ARG A 72 -6.64 12.66 18.06
N GLY A 73 -5.90 13.48 17.31
CA GLY A 73 -5.23 14.67 17.84
C GLY A 73 -6.20 15.71 18.40
N ASN A 74 -7.30 15.96 17.68
CA ASN A 74 -8.35 16.89 18.11
C ASN A 74 -9.08 16.39 19.37
N ILE A 75 -9.34 15.08 19.47
CA ILE A 75 -9.91 14.47 20.68
C ILE A 75 -8.97 14.66 21.88
N TYR A 76 -7.67 14.41 21.69
CA TYR A 76 -6.68 14.60 22.75
C TYR A 76 -6.61 16.08 23.21
N ALA A 77 -6.65 17.02 22.26
CA ALA A 77 -6.70 18.45 22.57
C ALA A 77 -7.98 18.84 23.32
N ALA A 78 -9.15 18.33 22.91
CA ALA A 78 -10.42 18.61 23.58
C ALA A 78 -10.43 18.12 25.03
N LEU A 79 -9.92 16.90 25.27
CA LEU A 79 -9.76 16.34 26.62
C LEU A 79 -8.82 17.18 27.49
N LYS A 80 -7.71 17.68 26.93
CA LYS A 80 -6.75 18.52 27.65
C LYS A 80 -7.32 19.87 28.06
N HIS A 81 -8.21 20.44 27.25
CA HIS A 81 -8.77 21.77 27.46
C HIS A 81 -10.19 21.79 28.05
N ASN A 82 -10.70 20.64 28.53
CA ASN A 82 -12.06 20.48 29.08
C ASN A 82 -13.18 21.01 28.16
N TRP A 83 -12.97 20.95 26.85
CA TRP A 83 -13.95 21.38 25.87
C TRP A 83 -14.78 20.20 25.39
N THR A 84 -16.08 20.40 25.16
CA THR A 84 -16.97 19.36 24.62
C THR A 84 -16.66 19.14 23.14
N PRO A 85 -16.12 17.97 22.73
CA PRO A 85 -15.78 17.74 21.34
C PRO A 85 -17.06 17.50 20.51
N THR A 86 -17.37 18.42 19.60
CA THR A 86 -18.45 18.27 18.62
C THR A 86 -17.92 17.54 17.37
N PRO A 87 -18.66 16.58 16.76
CA PRO A 87 -18.17 15.82 15.61
C PRO A 87 -17.66 16.69 14.43
N GLN A 88 -18.30 17.84 14.21
CA GLN A 88 -17.93 18.81 13.19
C GLN A 88 -16.56 19.47 13.43
N ASN A 89 -16.13 19.57 14.68
CA ASN A 89 -14.83 20.15 15.06
C ASN A 89 -13.70 19.12 15.11
N LEU A 90 -14.04 17.83 15.08
CA LEU A 90 -13.07 16.73 15.10
C LEU A 90 -12.65 16.32 13.69
N VAL A 91 -13.53 16.43 12.71
CA VAL A 91 -13.35 15.90 11.35
C VAL A 91 -13.36 17.05 10.35
N ASN A 92 -12.32 17.16 9.53
CA ASN A 92 -12.25 18.11 8.43
C ASN A 92 -12.07 17.31 7.12
N SER A 93 -12.84 17.64 6.07
CA SER A 93 -12.77 16.98 4.76
C SER A 93 -11.59 17.41 3.90
N THR A 94 -10.85 18.47 4.27
CA THR A 94 -9.67 18.97 3.54
C THR A 94 -8.68 17.87 3.11
N PRO A 95 -8.29 16.90 3.95
CA PRO A 95 -7.34 15.85 3.55
C PRO A 95 -7.85 14.96 2.41
N LEU A 96 -9.17 14.73 2.33
CA LEU A 96 -9.79 13.93 1.27
C LEU A 96 -9.84 14.73 -0.05
N THR A 97 -10.30 15.98 0.03
CA THR A 97 -10.40 16.88 -1.12
C THR A 97 -9.02 17.15 -1.74
N ASP A 98 -8.00 17.37 -0.92
CA ASP A 98 -6.64 17.62 -1.38
C ASP A 98 -6.03 16.38 -2.05
N THR A 99 -6.26 15.20 -1.49
CA THR A 99 -5.79 13.94 -2.07
C THR A 99 -6.43 13.70 -3.44
N TYR A 100 -7.73 13.97 -3.59
CA TYR A 100 -8.41 13.88 -4.87
C TYR A 100 -7.85 14.87 -5.91
N LYS A 101 -7.62 16.14 -5.50
CA LYS A 101 -7.03 17.17 -6.37
C LYS A 101 -5.62 16.80 -6.84
N VAL A 102 -4.77 16.31 -5.93
CA VAL A 102 -3.41 15.88 -6.26
C VAL A 102 -3.44 14.69 -7.22
N PHE A 103 -4.31 13.70 -6.96
CA PHE A 103 -4.46 12.54 -7.84
C PHE A 103 -4.88 12.94 -9.26
N SER A 104 -5.83 13.87 -9.40
CA SER A 104 -6.33 14.33 -10.69
C SER A 104 -5.34 15.19 -11.48
N VAL A 105 -4.40 15.86 -10.80
CA VAL A 105 -3.31 16.65 -11.43
C VAL A 105 -2.08 15.79 -11.73
N THR A 106 -2.02 14.54 -11.24
CA THR A 106 -0.85 13.68 -11.42
C THR A 106 -0.68 13.27 -12.90
N PRO A 107 0.52 13.39 -13.50
CA PRO A 107 0.78 13.16 -14.94
C PRO A 107 0.35 11.80 -15.50
N ILE A 108 0.27 10.79 -14.62
CA ILE A 108 -0.08 9.40 -14.97
C ILE A 108 -1.54 9.31 -15.49
N ILE A 109 -2.41 10.26 -15.13
CA ILE A 109 -3.85 10.19 -15.41
C ILE A 109 -4.32 11.39 -16.24
N SER A 110 -3.67 12.55 -16.11
CA SER A 110 -3.94 13.69 -17.00
C SER A 110 -3.68 13.35 -18.47
N SER A 111 -2.79 12.40 -18.75
CA SER A 111 -2.53 11.85 -20.09
C SER A 111 -3.57 10.84 -20.59
N PHE A 112 -4.41 10.27 -19.73
CA PHE A 112 -5.49 9.35 -20.13
C PHE A 112 -6.70 10.09 -20.74
N GLY A 113 -6.91 11.36 -20.41
CA GLY A 113 -8.02 12.18 -20.93
C GLY A 113 -7.71 12.95 -22.21
N SER A 114 -6.50 12.82 -22.77
CA SER A 114 -6.03 13.63 -23.90
C SER A 114 -5.91 12.84 -25.22
N ASN A 115 -6.48 11.64 -25.32
CA ASN A 115 -6.52 10.83 -26.54
C ASN A 115 -7.95 10.47 -26.93
#